data_AF-A0A6I3EHE9-F1
#
_entry.id   AF-A0A6I3EHE9-F1
#
_cell.length_a   1.000
_cell.length_b   1.000
_cell.length_c   1.000
_cell.angle_alpha   90.00
_cell.angle_beta   90.00
_cell.angle_gamma   90.00
#
_symmetry.space_group_name_H-M   'P 1'
#
loop_
_entity.id
_entity.type
_entity.pdbx_description
1 polymer ?
#
loop_
_entity_poly.entity_id
_entity_poly.type
_entity_poly.pdbx_seq_one_letter_code
_entity_poly.pdbx_strand_id
1 'polypeptide(L)'
;MPDSISKVVNSARASGVHSSNSHSVIGEFKSSSLTSETLVAYRRTEALRYYLVVPLEQRPDRNLALELVRVTESAALAASKWVGRGDKNAADGAAVDAMRNLLDTVNMDGIVVIGEGEKDEAPMLFNGERVGNGSKPLTDVAVDPIDGTTLTSLGRNNALSVLAVAERGTMFNPGPCVYMEKIAVSAAAANAIDITVSPTKNLKEIAKATKKSLNDL
;
A
#
# COMPACT_ATOMS: atom_id res chain seq x y z
N MET A 1 30.49 -1.12 19.33
CA MET A 1 29.98 -2.06 18.32
C MET A 1 28.98 -1.32 17.43
N PRO A 2 29.36 -0.89 16.22
CA PRO A 2 28.41 -0.34 15.24
C PRO A 2 28.62 -0.97 13.86
N ASP A 3 27.74 -1.87 13.40
CA ASP A 3 27.88 -2.46 12.05
C ASP A 3 26.55 -2.88 11.37
N SER A 4 25.39 -2.40 11.83
CA SER A 4 24.09 -2.84 11.30
C SER A 4 23.34 -1.86 10.39
N ILE A 5 23.87 -0.66 10.11
CA ILE A 5 23.13 0.38 9.36
C ILE A 5 23.45 0.40 7.84
N SER A 6 24.47 -0.34 7.38
CA SER A 6 25.01 -0.20 6.01
C SER A 6 24.40 -1.09 4.92
N LYS A 7 23.36 -1.90 5.18
CA LYS A 7 22.94 -2.97 4.24
C LYS A 7 21.70 -2.74 3.38
N VAL A 8 21.01 -1.59 3.43
CA VAL A 8 19.70 -1.46 2.74
C VAL A 8 19.79 -0.92 1.29
N VAL A 9 20.96 -0.57 0.76
CA VAL A 9 21.00 0.26 -0.48
C VAL A 9 21.21 -0.50 -1.81
N ASN A 10 21.52 -1.79 -1.87
CA ASN A 10 21.88 -2.41 -3.17
C ASN A 10 21.30 -3.81 -3.42
N SER A 11 20.10 -3.90 -4.00
CA SER A 11 19.75 -5.04 -4.87
C SER A 11 18.61 -4.72 -5.84
N ALA A 12 18.88 -3.95 -6.90
CA ALA A 12 18.01 -3.93 -8.09
C ALA A 12 18.80 -3.48 -9.32
N ARG A 13 19.47 -4.42 -10.02
CA ARG A 13 19.84 -4.30 -11.44
C ARG A 13 20.46 -5.59 -12.01
N ALA A 14 19.75 -6.19 -12.98
CA ALA A 14 20.20 -6.91 -14.18
C ALA A 14 19.01 -7.79 -14.62
N SER A 15 18.49 -7.78 -15.84
CA SER A 15 19.17 -7.77 -17.13
C SER A 15 18.20 -7.37 -18.24
N GLY A 16 18.69 -6.67 -19.26
CA GLY A 16 18.01 -6.45 -20.53
C GLY A 16 18.62 -7.32 -21.63
N VAL A 17 17.83 -7.67 -22.65
CA VAL A 17 18.31 -8.12 -23.96
C VAL A 17 17.40 -7.52 -25.05
N HIS A 18 18.05 -7.02 -26.11
CA HIS A 18 17.49 -6.37 -27.30
C HIS A 18 17.55 -7.31 -28.52
N SER A 19 16.88 -6.91 -29.62
CA SER A 19 16.90 -7.44 -31.01
C SER A 19 15.91 -8.58 -31.33
N SER A 20 15.39 -8.77 -32.55
CA SER A 20 15.04 -7.95 -33.72
C SER A 20 14.36 -8.89 -34.74
N ASN A 21 13.47 -8.34 -35.57
CA ASN A 21 12.99 -8.85 -36.86
C ASN A 21 11.93 -9.97 -36.99
N SER A 22 11.01 -9.63 -37.89
CA SER A 22 9.92 -10.37 -38.52
C SER A 22 10.37 -11.55 -39.41
N HIS A 23 9.66 -12.68 -39.33
CA HIS A 23 8.99 -13.32 -40.46
C HIS A 23 8.25 -14.59 -40.00
N SER A 24 7.10 -14.83 -40.62
CA SER A 24 6.20 -15.96 -40.44
C SER A 24 6.89 -17.30 -40.75
N VAL A 25 6.90 -18.21 -39.78
CA VAL A 25 7.09 -19.65 -40.01
C VAL A 25 6.02 -20.39 -39.24
N ILE A 26 5.16 -21.06 -39.99
CA ILE A 26 4.18 -22.04 -39.53
C ILE A 26 4.99 -23.29 -39.15
N GLY A 27 4.93 -23.72 -37.89
CA GLY A 27 5.70 -24.88 -37.40
C GLY A 27 5.21 -25.40 -36.04
N GLU A 28 4.53 -26.54 -36.10
CA GLU A 28 4.26 -27.57 -35.07
C GLU A 28 4.35 -27.22 -33.57
N PHE A 29 3.18 -27.17 -32.92
CA PHE A 29 3.07 -27.19 -31.46
C PHE A 29 3.00 -28.64 -30.96
N LYS A 30 4.09 -29.13 -30.35
CA LYS A 30 4.09 -30.40 -29.59
C LYS A 30 3.22 -30.23 -28.34
N SER A 31 2.20 -31.07 -28.22
CA SER A 31 1.32 -31.11 -27.04
C SER A 31 2.06 -31.67 -25.83
N SER A 32 2.28 -30.85 -24.82
CA SER A 32 2.47 -31.33 -23.45
C SER A 32 1.83 -30.34 -22.49
N SER A 33 0.90 -30.87 -21.69
CA SER A 33 0.12 -30.25 -20.60
C SER A 33 -0.99 -29.26 -20.98
N LEU A 34 -2.11 -29.78 -21.51
CA LEU A 34 -3.42 -29.14 -21.41
C LEU A 34 -4.18 -29.78 -20.24
N THR A 35 -4.47 -28.97 -19.22
CA THR A 35 -5.31 -29.35 -18.07
C THR A 35 -6.79 -29.29 -18.49
N SER A 36 -7.40 -30.48 -18.62
CA SER A 36 -8.84 -30.77 -18.54
C SER A 36 -9.82 -29.78 -19.21
N GLU A 37 -9.94 -29.87 -20.54
CA GLU A 37 -11.04 -29.30 -21.32
C GLU A 37 -12.28 -30.21 -21.19
N THR A 38 -13.42 -29.67 -20.73
CA THR A 38 -14.68 -30.43 -20.68
C THR A 38 -15.44 -30.25 -21.99
N LEU A 39 -15.46 -31.29 -22.83
CA LEU A 39 -16.26 -31.35 -24.05
C LEU A 39 -17.65 -31.92 -23.72
N VAL A 40 -18.70 -31.13 -23.91
CA VAL A 40 -20.09 -31.61 -23.81
C VAL A 40 -20.62 -31.87 -25.22
N ALA A 41 -20.87 -33.13 -25.55
CA ALA A 41 -21.45 -33.53 -26.83
C ALA A 41 -22.98 -33.71 -26.69
N TYR A 42 -23.76 -32.91 -27.43
CA TYR A 42 -25.20 -33.09 -27.54
C TYR A 42 -25.54 -33.77 -28.88
N ARG A 43 -26.20 -34.93 -28.84
CA ARG A 43 -26.57 -35.69 -30.04
C ARG A 43 -28.00 -35.34 -30.45
N ARG A 44 -28.14 -34.45 -31.43
CA ARG A 44 -29.34 -34.39 -32.28
C ARG A 44 -28.89 -34.66 -33.71
N THR A 45 -29.61 -35.53 -34.40
CA THR A 45 -29.30 -36.05 -35.73
C THR A 45 -28.82 -34.97 -36.70
N GLU A 46 -27.68 -35.25 -37.34
CA GLU A 46 -26.98 -34.51 -38.40
C GLU A 46 -26.05 -33.35 -37.95
N ALA A 47 -24.74 -33.56 -38.18
CA ALA A 47 -23.58 -32.69 -37.90
C ALA A 47 -23.20 -32.48 -36.41
N LEU A 48 -22.09 -33.11 -36.00
CA LEU A 48 -21.39 -32.82 -34.73
C LEU A 48 -20.81 -31.40 -34.78
N ARG A 49 -21.48 -30.44 -34.14
CA ARG A 49 -20.87 -29.14 -33.80
C ARG A 49 -20.27 -29.21 -32.41
N TYR A 50 -18.95 -29.15 -32.33
CA TYR A 50 -18.24 -28.91 -31.08
C TYR A 50 -18.37 -27.41 -30.75
N TYR A 51 -19.01 -27.11 -29.62
CA TYR A 51 -18.98 -25.76 -29.05
C TYR A 51 -17.84 -25.72 -28.05
N LEU A 52 -16.84 -24.88 -28.32
CA LEU A 52 -15.83 -24.55 -27.32
C LEU A 52 -16.54 -23.80 -26.19
N VAL A 53 -16.68 -24.44 -25.04
CA VAL A 53 -17.11 -23.77 -23.82
C VAL A 53 -15.91 -23.01 -23.30
N VAL A 54 -15.81 -21.73 -23.69
CA VAL A 54 -14.85 -20.82 -23.06
C VAL A 54 -15.34 -20.58 -21.64
N PRO A 55 -14.57 -20.90 -20.58
CA PRO A 55 -14.97 -20.58 -19.22
C PRO A 55 -15.24 -19.07 -19.13
N LEU A 56 -16.43 -18.73 -18.64
CA LEU A 56 -16.87 -17.34 -18.48
C LEU A 56 -15.91 -16.61 -17.53
N GLU A 57 -15.23 -15.63 -18.12
CA GLU A 57 -14.64 -14.42 -17.52
C GLU A 57 -13.90 -14.59 -16.19
N GLN A 58 -12.59 -14.30 -16.23
CA GLN A 58 -11.87 -13.79 -15.07
C GLN A 58 -12.66 -12.59 -14.51
N ARG A 59 -13.47 -12.84 -13.48
CA ARG A 59 -14.07 -11.77 -12.68
C ARG A 59 -12.93 -10.81 -12.30
N PRO A 60 -13.13 -9.49 -12.34
CA PRO A 60 -12.11 -8.55 -11.92
C PRO A 60 -11.61 -8.97 -10.54
N ASP A 61 -10.34 -9.35 -10.46
CA ASP A 61 -9.73 -9.68 -9.18
C ASP A 61 -9.78 -8.42 -8.31
N ARG A 62 -10.08 -8.60 -7.03
CA ARG A 62 -10.13 -7.50 -6.07
C ARG A 62 -8.70 -7.05 -5.82
N ASN A 63 -8.28 -6.06 -6.59
CA ASN A 63 -6.96 -5.47 -6.47
C ASN A 63 -6.84 -4.82 -5.09
N LEU A 64 -6.02 -5.41 -4.21
CA LEU A 64 -5.78 -4.94 -2.85
C LEU A 64 -5.52 -3.43 -2.80
N ALA A 65 -4.71 -2.89 -3.71
CA ALA A 65 -4.42 -1.46 -3.74
C ALA A 65 -5.69 -0.61 -3.92
N LEU A 66 -6.62 -1.03 -4.78
CA LEU A 66 -7.88 -0.32 -5.00
C LEU A 66 -8.86 -0.49 -3.83
N GLU A 67 -8.79 -1.60 -3.10
CA GLU A 67 -9.57 -1.76 -1.86
C GLU A 67 -9.08 -0.81 -0.77
N LEU A 68 -7.76 -0.68 -0.62
CA LEU A 68 -7.15 0.23 0.36
C LEU A 68 -7.43 1.71 0.07
N VAL A 69 -7.54 2.10 -1.20
CA VAL A 69 -8.01 3.46 -1.57
C VAL A 69 -9.40 3.73 -1.00
N ARG A 70 -10.32 2.77 -1.09
CA ARG A 70 -11.68 2.94 -0.55
C ARG A 70 -11.66 3.07 0.97
N VAL A 71 -10.75 2.37 1.64
CA VAL A 71 -10.56 2.46 3.10
C VAL A 71 -10.23 3.90 3.51
N THR A 72 -9.24 4.53 2.88
CA THR A 72 -8.86 5.91 3.21
C THR A 72 -9.92 6.92 2.75
N GLU A 73 -10.59 6.70 1.61
CA GLU A 73 -11.72 7.51 1.18
C GLU A 73 -12.87 7.48 2.19
N SER A 74 -13.21 6.30 2.71
CA SER A 74 -14.31 6.16 3.65
C SER A 74 -14.02 6.89 4.96
N ALA A 75 -12.79 6.80 5.46
CA ALA A 75 -12.35 7.50 6.65
C ALA A 75 -12.34 9.02 6.45
N ALA A 76 -11.76 9.50 5.34
CA ALA A 76 -11.73 10.91 4.99
C ALA A 76 -13.14 11.50 4.81
N LEU A 77 -14.06 10.77 4.18
CA LEU A 77 -15.45 11.21 4.03
C LEU A 77 -16.19 11.27 5.36
N ALA A 78 -15.95 10.33 6.27
CA ALA A 78 -16.52 10.35 7.62
C ALA A 78 -15.99 11.56 8.42
N ALA A 79 -14.68 11.77 8.40
CA ALA A 79 -14.00 12.91 9.02
C ALA A 79 -14.48 14.26 8.46
N SER A 80 -14.71 14.35 7.15
CA SER A 80 -15.06 15.60 6.46
C SER A 80 -16.29 16.30 7.03
N LYS A 81 -17.22 15.51 7.60
CA LYS A 81 -18.43 16.03 8.24
C LYS A 81 -18.12 16.87 9.48
N TRP A 82 -16.96 16.69 10.08
CA TRP A 82 -16.52 17.35 11.32
C TRP A 82 -15.57 18.53 11.10
N VAL A 83 -15.25 18.85 9.84
CA VAL A 83 -14.36 19.96 9.49
C VAL A 83 -14.89 21.28 10.07
N GLY A 84 -14.04 21.99 10.82
CA GLY A 84 -14.36 23.30 11.40
C GLY A 84 -15.33 23.28 12.58
N ARG A 85 -15.68 22.10 13.13
CA ARG A 85 -16.64 21.99 14.25
C ARG A 85 -16.03 22.13 15.64
N GLY A 86 -14.71 22.26 15.75
CA GLY A 86 -14.00 22.34 17.03
C GLY A 86 -13.95 21.04 17.83
N ASP A 87 -14.46 19.93 17.30
CA ASP A 87 -14.46 18.62 17.96
C ASP A 87 -13.51 17.65 17.25
N LYS A 88 -12.29 17.56 17.77
CA LYS A 88 -11.25 16.68 17.20
C LYS A 88 -11.52 15.20 17.49
N ASN A 89 -12.10 14.88 18.65
CA ASN A 89 -12.30 13.50 19.08
C ASN A 89 -13.46 12.86 18.31
N ALA A 90 -14.52 13.61 18.05
CA ALA A 90 -15.62 13.12 17.22
C ALA A 90 -15.22 12.96 15.74
N ALA A 91 -14.36 13.85 15.23
CA ALA A 91 -13.78 13.70 13.90
C ALA A 91 -12.99 12.39 13.79
N ASP A 92 -12.09 12.18 14.76
CA ASP A 92 -11.20 11.02 14.84
C ASP A 92 -11.97 9.71 14.98
N GLY A 93 -12.88 9.62 15.96
CA GLY A 93 -13.73 8.45 16.15
C GLY A 93 -14.54 8.09 14.90
N ALA A 94 -15.11 9.08 14.20
CA ALA A 94 -15.83 8.84 12.96
C ALA A 94 -14.96 8.25 11.85
N ALA A 95 -13.69 8.65 11.77
CA ALA A 95 -12.75 8.10 10.80
C ALA A 95 -12.24 6.71 11.19
N VAL A 96 -11.92 6.49 12.47
CA VAL A 96 -11.54 5.18 13.02
C VAL A 96 -12.65 4.16 12.72
N ASP A 97 -13.90 4.49 13.05
CA ASP A 97 -15.07 3.63 12.80
C ASP A 97 -15.19 3.27 11.31
N ALA A 98 -15.13 4.28 10.44
CA ALA A 98 -15.30 4.09 9.01
C ALA A 98 -14.15 3.26 8.40
N MET A 99 -12.90 3.57 8.77
CA MET A 99 -11.71 2.84 8.34
C MET A 99 -11.78 1.38 8.79
N ARG A 100 -12.07 1.15 10.07
CA ARG A 100 -12.09 -0.19 10.69
C ARG A 100 -13.14 -1.08 10.05
N ASN A 101 -14.36 -0.56 9.85
CA ASN A 101 -15.46 -1.32 9.25
C ASN A 101 -15.15 -1.71 7.79
N LEU A 102 -14.53 -0.81 7.03
CA LEU A 102 -14.22 -1.11 5.63
C LEU A 102 -13.03 -2.07 5.49
N LEU A 103 -12.06 -1.98 6.41
CA LEU A 103 -10.93 -2.90 6.47
C LEU A 103 -11.36 -4.37 6.63
N ASP A 104 -12.45 -4.67 7.35
CA ASP A 104 -12.95 -6.05 7.47
C ASP A 104 -13.34 -6.69 6.14
N THR A 105 -13.62 -5.87 5.12
CA THR A 105 -14.06 -6.35 3.80
C THR A 105 -12.90 -6.59 2.83
N VAL A 106 -11.69 -6.20 3.22
CA VAL A 106 -10.48 -6.27 2.39
C VAL A 106 -9.96 -7.71 2.34
N ASN A 107 -9.56 -8.17 1.15
CA ASN A 107 -8.95 -9.48 0.96
C ASN A 107 -7.50 -9.51 1.48
N MET A 108 -7.32 -9.61 2.80
CA MET A 108 -6.03 -9.78 3.46
C MET A 108 -6.16 -10.39 4.87
N ASP A 109 -5.08 -10.95 5.40
CA ASP A 109 -4.86 -11.26 6.81
C ASP A 109 -3.86 -10.22 7.29
N GLY A 110 -4.38 -9.09 7.75
CA GLY A 110 -3.60 -7.97 8.24
C GLY A 110 -3.44 -8.01 9.76
N ILE A 111 -2.27 -7.58 10.23
CA ILE A 111 -2.05 -7.22 11.63
C ILE A 111 -1.70 -5.74 11.69
N VAL A 112 -2.40 -4.98 12.52
CA VAL A 112 -2.07 -3.59 12.81
C VAL A 112 -0.74 -3.55 13.59
N VAL A 113 0.31 -3.05 12.96
CA VAL A 113 1.63 -2.85 13.59
C VAL A 113 1.78 -1.44 14.14
N ILE A 114 1.13 -0.46 13.49
CA ILE A 114 1.07 0.94 13.91
C ILE A 114 -0.39 1.37 13.80
N GLY A 115 -1.01 1.76 14.91
CA GLY A 115 -2.40 2.26 14.89
C GLY A 115 -2.66 3.32 15.96
N GLU A 116 -3.91 3.39 16.42
CA GLU A 116 -4.40 4.44 17.34
C GLU A 116 -3.74 4.41 18.72
N GLY A 117 -3.16 3.27 19.09
CA GLY A 117 -2.45 3.09 20.35
C GLY A 117 -2.41 1.64 20.80
N GLU A 118 -2.08 1.46 22.08
CA GLU A 118 -2.16 0.16 22.73
C GLU A 118 -3.61 -0.23 22.99
N LYS A 119 -3.88 -1.54 23.08
CA LYS A 119 -5.24 -2.09 23.21
C LYS A 119 -6.05 -1.51 24.38
N ASP A 120 -5.37 -1.16 25.47
CA ASP A 120 -6.02 -0.62 26.67
C ASP A 120 -6.42 0.86 26.50
N GLU A 121 -5.85 1.55 25.51
CA GLU A 121 -6.05 2.98 25.24
C GLU A 121 -6.91 3.22 23.99
N ALA A 122 -6.88 2.29 23.03
CA ALA A 122 -7.60 2.36 21.76
C ALA A 122 -8.57 1.17 21.59
N PRO A 123 -9.90 1.40 21.50
CA PRO A 123 -10.87 0.32 21.37
C PRO A 123 -10.86 -0.37 20.00
N MET A 124 -10.35 0.31 18.97
CA MET A 124 -10.22 -0.17 17.59
C MET A 124 -8.91 0.35 17.00
N LEU A 125 -8.43 -0.35 15.99
CA LEU A 125 -7.17 -0.12 15.29
C LEU A 125 -5.97 -0.07 16.25
N PHE A 126 -5.98 -0.90 17.29
CA PHE A 126 -4.89 -0.98 18.26
C PHE A 126 -3.75 -1.87 17.75
N ASN A 127 -2.56 -1.68 18.31
CA ASN A 127 -1.38 -2.50 17.99
C ASN A 127 -1.64 -4.00 18.25
N GLY A 128 -1.50 -4.82 17.21
CA GLY A 128 -1.76 -6.25 17.22
C GLY A 128 -3.18 -6.65 16.80
N GLU A 129 -4.07 -5.71 16.51
CA GLU A 129 -5.41 -6.04 16.01
C GLU A 129 -5.34 -6.73 14.65
N ARG A 130 -6.19 -7.75 14.45
CA ARG A 130 -6.38 -8.40 13.15
C ARG A 130 -7.42 -7.66 12.32
N VAL A 131 -7.07 -7.37 11.07
CA VAL A 131 -7.90 -6.66 10.09
C VAL A 131 -7.90 -7.38 8.74
N GLY A 132 -8.90 -7.10 7.90
CA GLY A 132 -9.14 -7.87 6.69
C GLY A 132 -9.98 -9.12 6.95
N ASN A 133 -10.41 -9.77 5.87
CA ASN A 133 -11.28 -10.94 5.97
C ASN A 133 -10.52 -12.26 6.24
N GLY A 134 -9.21 -12.21 6.50
CA GLY A 134 -8.37 -13.37 6.80
C GLY A 134 -7.87 -14.13 5.58
N SER A 135 -8.18 -13.68 4.36
CA SER A 135 -7.63 -14.26 3.13
C SER A 135 -6.16 -13.87 2.96
N LYS A 136 -5.39 -14.60 2.16
CA LYS A 136 -4.06 -14.12 1.75
C LYS A 136 -4.18 -12.80 0.96
N PRO A 137 -3.15 -11.92 0.97
CA PRO A 137 -1.83 -12.11 1.58
C PRO A 137 -1.78 -11.87 3.10
N LEU A 138 -0.71 -12.36 3.74
CA LEU A 138 -0.37 -12.01 5.13
C LEU A 138 0.33 -10.66 5.13
N THR A 139 -0.21 -9.69 5.86
CA THR A 139 0.29 -8.31 5.83
C THR A 139 0.52 -7.71 7.21
N ASP A 140 1.42 -6.74 7.26
CA ASP A 140 1.53 -5.73 8.31
C ASP A 140 0.80 -4.47 7.86
N VAL A 141 0.07 -3.83 8.76
CA VAL A 141 -0.75 -2.65 8.46
C VAL A 141 -0.36 -1.51 9.40
N ALA A 142 -0.12 -0.34 8.83
CA ALA A 142 -0.07 0.94 9.55
C ALA A 142 -1.28 1.77 9.16
N VAL A 143 -1.97 2.34 10.14
CA VAL A 143 -3.14 3.19 9.94
C VAL A 143 -2.97 4.51 10.66
N ASP A 144 -3.48 5.56 10.03
CA ASP A 144 -3.72 6.86 10.63
C ASP A 144 -5.03 7.39 10.01
N PRO A 145 -6.19 7.04 10.59
CA PRO A 145 -7.51 7.41 10.09
C PRO A 145 -7.64 8.91 9.83
N ILE A 146 -7.04 9.74 10.71
CA ILE A 146 -6.86 11.18 10.50
C ILE A 146 -5.50 11.64 11.05
N ASP A 147 -4.53 11.83 10.15
CA ASP A 147 -3.37 12.65 10.46
C ASP A 147 -3.82 14.11 10.49
N GLY A 148 -3.74 14.73 11.68
CA GLY A 148 -4.14 16.11 11.89
C GLY A 148 -5.59 16.31 12.37
N THR A 149 -6.05 15.54 13.37
CA THR A 149 -7.37 15.74 14.02
C THR A 149 -7.66 17.19 14.45
N THR A 150 -6.63 17.93 14.91
CA THR A 150 -6.73 19.35 15.25
C THR A 150 -6.86 20.24 14.01
N LEU A 151 -6.22 19.88 12.89
CA LEU A 151 -6.38 20.59 11.63
C LEU A 151 -7.80 20.41 11.10
N THR A 152 -8.31 19.17 11.14
CA THR A 152 -9.70 18.86 10.78
C THR A 152 -10.69 19.67 11.62
N SER A 153 -10.59 19.61 12.96
CA SER A 153 -11.55 20.29 13.84
C SER A 153 -11.54 21.81 13.67
N LEU A 154 -10.41 22.39 13.29
CA LEU A 154 -10.25 23.84 13.05
C LEU A 154 -10.47 24.26 11.58
N GLY A 155 -10.78 23.31 10.68
CA GLY A 155 -10.99 23.62 9.26
C GLY A 155 -9.72 24.09 8.53
N ARG A 156 -8.56 23.56 8.93
CA ARG A 156 -7.25 23.88 8.35
C ARG A 156 -6.82 22.85 7.31
N ASN A 157 -5.96 23.29 6.41
CA ASN A 157 -5.39 22.43 5.37
C ASN A 157 -4.47 21.34 5.96
N ASN A 158 -4.16 20.34 5.13
CA ASN A 158 -3.19 19.27 5.37
C ASN A 158 -3.62 18.14 6.33
N ALA A 159 -4.90 18.07 6.73
CA ALA A 159 -5.42 16.84 7.32
C ALA A 159 -5.57 15.74 6.25
N LEU A 160 -5.18 14.51 6.57
CA LEU A 160 -5.16 13.37 5.63
C LEU A 160 -5.67 12.10 6.32
N SER A 161 -6.20 11.16 5.53
CA SER A 161 -6.38 9.78 5.98
C SER A 161 -5.32 8.91 5.32
N VAL A 162 -4.57 8.15 6.11
CA VAL A 162 -3.37 7.45 5.67
C VAL A 162 -3.45 5.98 6.07
N LEU A 163 -2.99 5.12 5.17
CA LEU A 163 -2.83 3.70 5.42
C LEU A 163 -1.62 3.19 4.63
N ALA A 164 -0.85 2.30 5.23
CA ALA A 164 0.23 1.59 4.58
C ALA A 164 0.14 0.09 4.86
N VAL A 165 0.50 -0.72 3.87
CA VAL A 165 0.53 -2.18 3.95
C VAL A 165 1.87 -2.68 3.45
N ALA A 166 2.43 -3.64 4.18
CA ALA A 166 3.65 -4.33 3.80
C ALA A 166 3.50 -5.84 3.99
N GLU A 167 4.44 -6.62 3.45
CA GLU A 167 4.51 -8.04 3.75
C GLU A 167 4.70 -8.27 5.26
N ARG A 168 4.09 -9.32 5.80
CA ARG A 168 4.16 -9.67 7.23
C ARG A 168 5.60 -9.66 7.75
N GLY A 169 5.85 -8.95 8.85
CA GLY A 169 7.14 -8.86 9.52
C GLY A 169 8.15 -7.91 8.88
N THR A 170 7.76 -7.12 7.88
CA THR A 170 8.66 -6.17 7.19
C THR A 170 8.44 -4.73 7.64
N MET A 171 7.32 -4.42 8.28
CA MET A 171 7.05 -3.09 8.81
C MET A 171 7.80 -2.88 10.13
N PHE A 172 8.48 -1.73 10.26
CA PHE A 172 9.12 -1.36 11.52
C PHE A 172 8.07 -1.12 12.60
N ASN A 173 8.17 -1.84 13.71
CA ASN A 173 7.37 -1.59 14.91
C ASN A 173 8.16 -0.68 15.86
N PRO A 174 7.74 0.58 16.06
CA PRO A 174 8.45 1.51 16.96
C PRO A 174 8.29 1.18 18.45
N GLY A 175 7.42 0.24 18.82
CA GLY A 175 7.00 0.02 20.20
C GLY A 175 6.08 1.14 20.69
N PRO A 176 6.03 1.42 22.00
CA PRO A 176 5.18 2.47 22.55
C PRO A 176 5.57 3.87 22.02
N CYS A 177 4.59 4.75 21.91
CA CYS A 177 4.70 6.07 21.29
C CYS A 177 5.90 6.88 21.78
N VAL A 178 6.84 7.16 20.86
CA VAL A 178 8.01 8.02 21.09
C VAL A 178 8.13 9.08 20.00
N TYR A 179 8.80 10.19 20.33
CA TYR A 179 9.23 11.15 19.31
C TYR A 179 10.33 10.55 18.44
N MET A 180 10.33 10.92 17.16
CA MET A 180 11.34 10.51 16.18
C MET A 180 11.82 11.73 15.39
N GLU A 181 13.12 11.94 15.36
CA GLU A 181 13.74 12.90 14.44
C GLU A 181 13.66 12.34 13.02
N LYS A 182 13.18 13.16 12.07
CA LYS A 182 12.95 12.75 10.68
C LYS A 182 13.58 13.76 9.73
N ILE A 183 14.23 13.24 8.68
CA ILE A 183 14.64 13.99 7.49
C ILE A 183 14.12 13.25 6.26
N ALA A 184 13.39 13.94 5.40
CA ALA A 184 12.81 13.39 4.18
C ALA A 184 13.19 14.27 2.99
N VAL A 185 13.59 13.66 1.88
CA VAL A 185 14.06 14.36 0.69
C VAL A 185 13.57 13.68 -0.59
N SER A 186 13.66 14.39 -1.70
CA SER A 186 13.38 13.82 -3.03
C SER A 186 14.33 12.67 -3.37
N ALA A 187 13.92 11.80 -4.31
CA ALA A 187 14.74 10.71 -4.80
C ALA A 187 16.13 11.17 -5.32
N ALA A 188 16.21 12.36 -5.92
CA ALA A 188 17.46 12.92 -6.41
C ALA A 188 18.48 13.23 -5.29
N ALA A 189 18.03 13.40 -4.05
CA ALA A 189 18.85 13.71 -2.88
C ALA A 189 18.90 12.57 -1.85
N ALA A 190 18.38 11.37 -2.16
CA ALA A 190 18.28 10.26 -1.20
C ALA A 190 19.63 9.87 -0.58
N ASN A 191 20.72 9.98 -1.35
CA ASN A 191 22.08 9.67 -0.88
C ASN A 191 22.85 10.90 -0.39
N ALA A 192 22.19 12.05 -0.23
CA ALA A 192 22.80 13.34 0.09
C ALA A 192 22.42 13.85 1.49
N ILE A 193 21.85 13.00 2.34
CA ILE A 193 21.40 13.35 3.68
C ILE A 193 22.00 12.45 4.75
N ASP A 194 22.22 13.05 5.93
CA ASP A 194 22.63 12.36 7.15
C ASP A 194 21.96 13.05 8.34
N ILE A 195 21.13 12.33 9.09
CA ILE A 195 20.39 12.91 10.23
C ILE A 195 21.32 13.33 11.38
N THR A 196 22.56 12.84 11.41
CA THR A 196 23.52 13.14 12.48
C THR A 196 24.32 14.43 12.24
N VAL A 197 24.16 15.07 11.08
CA VAL A 197 24.84 16.33 10.75
C VAL A 197 23.89 17.52 10.82
N SER A 198 24.45 18.73 10.87
CA SER A 198 23.65 19.95 10.97
C SER A 198 22.72 20.14 9.77
N PRO A 199 21.53 20.74 9.97
CA PRO A 199 20.61 21.08 8.87
C PRO A 199 21.29 21.89 7.77
N THR A 200 22.18 22.83 8.11
CA THR A 200 22.93 23.62 7.13
C THR A 200 23.81 22.77 6.22
N LYS A 201 24.44 21.71 6.74
CA LYS A 201 25.24 20.79 5.93
C LYS A 201 24.34 19.96 5.01
N ASN A 202 23.24 19.41 5.55
CA ASN A 202 22.25 18.68 4.74
C ASN A 202 21.70 19.53 3.60
N LEU A 203 21.29 20.77 3.86
CA LEU A 203 20.79 21.68 2.82
C LEU A 203 21.79 21.92 1.69
N LYS A 204 23.10 22.06 2.01
CA LYS A 204 24.16 22.22 1.00
C LYS A 204 24.32 20.98 0.13
N GLU A 205 24.31 19.79 0.72
CA GLU A 205 24.42 18.54 -0.02
C GLU A 205 23.16 18.26 -0.86
N ILE A 206 21.97 18.56 -0.34
CA ILE A 206 20.69 18.47 -1.07
C ILE A 206 20.70 19.42 -2.28
N ALA A 207 21.14 20.68 -2.11
CA ALA A 207 21.23 21.67 -3.19
C ALA A 207 22.16 21.17 -4.30
N LYS A 208 23.33 20.65 -3.93
CA LYS A 208 24.29 20.05 -4.86
C LYS A 208 23.71 18.85 -5.60
N ALA A 209 23.05 17.93 -4.88
CA ALA A 209 22.47 16.72 -5.46
C ALA A 209 21.31 17.02 -6.43
N THR A 210 20.48 18.01 -6.09
CA THR A 210 19.33 18.43 -6.90
C THR A 210 19.68 19.45 -7.99
N LYS A 211 20.93 19.94 -8.02
CA LYS A 211 21.41 21.00 -8.93
C LYS A 211 20.59 22.30 -8.82
N LYS A 212 20.17 22.64 -7.60
CA LYS A 212 19.46 23.87 -7.26
C LYS A 212 20.35 24.79 -6.44
N SER A 213 20.04 26.09 -6.44
CA SER A 213 20.65 26.98 -5.45
C SER A 213 20.04 26.70 -4.06
N LEU A 214 20.77 27.07 -2.99
CA LEU A 214 20.24 26.97 -1.62
C LEU A 214 18.95 27.77 -1.42
N ASN A 215 18.77 28.86 -2.17
CA ASN A 215 17.58 29.72 -2.09
C ASN A 215 16.39 29.13 -2.87
N ASP A 216 16.60 28.13 -3.71
CA ASP A 216 15.57 27.46 -4.51
C ASP A 216 15.21 26.06 -3.98
N LEU A 217 15.78 25.67 -2.83
CA LEU A 217 15.31 24.51 -2.05
C LEU A 217 14.04 24.88 -1.28
#